data_AF-A0A2E7V674-F1
#
_entry.id   AF-A0A2E7V674-F1
#
_cell.length_a   1.000
_cell.length_b   1.000
_cell.length_c   1.000
_cell.angle_alpha   90.00
_cell.angle_beta   90.00
_cell.angle_gamma   90.00
#
_symmetry.space_group_name_H-M   'P 1'
#
loop_
_entity.id
_entity.type
_entity.pdbx_description
1 polymer ?
#
loop_
_entity_poly.entity_id
_entity_poly.type
_entity_poly.pdbx_seq_one_letter_code
_entity_poly.pdbx_strand_id
1 'polypeptide(L)'
;MKRYTTTGMGTDQGKIGNINGIAILSKAIEKEITEVGVTTYRAPYTPVTFGAMAGRDVGPIMADPLRKTPMDAWHERAGATFELVSQWRRPFYYPKPNEDKWDAVNREIEAVRNTVGIL
;
A
#
# COMPACT_ATOMS: atom_id res chain seq x y z
N MET A 1 4.50 34.69 3.65
CA MET A 1 5.90 34.51 3.19
C MET A 1 6.18 33.07 2.74
N LYS A 2 6.35 32.07 3.63
CA LYS A 2 6.75 30.69 3.26
C LYS A 2 5.99 30.07 2.08
N ARG A 3 4.65 29.98 2.18
CA ARG A 3 3.80 29.34 1.15
C ARG A 3 3.76 30.10 -0.18
N TYR A 4 3.78 31.43 -0.11
CA TYR A 4 3.72 32.29 -1.29
C TYR A 4 5.04 32.30 -2.07
N THR A 5 6.17 32.25 -1.37
CA THR A 5 7.52 32.36 -1.96
C THR A 5 8.22 31.01 -2.12
N THR A 6 7.65 29.93 -1.58
CA THR A 6 8.27 28.60 -1.46
C THR A 6 9.57 28.55 -0.65
N THR A 7 9.89 29.60 0.10
CA THR A 7 11.08 29.66 0.98
C THR A 7 11.11 28.47 1.93
N GLY A 8 12.21 27.71 1.91
CA GLY A 8 12.43 26.55 2.77
C GLY A 8 11.65 25.28 2.39
N MET A 9 11.06 25.23 1.19
CA MET A 9 10.38 24.04 0.66
C MET A 9 11.26 23.18 -0.25
N GLY A 10 12.55 23.51 -0.39
CA GLY A 10 13.52 22.71 -1.13
C GLY A 10 13.87 21.38 -0.45
N THR A 11 14.73 20.59 -1.09
CA THR A 11 15.19 19.28 -0.59
C THR A 11 15.99 19.37 0.72
N ASP A 12 16.59 20.53 0.99
CA ASP A 12 17.27 20.83 2.24
C ASP A 12 16.30 21.14 3.39
N GLN A 13 15.00 21.34 3.11
CA GLN A 13 13.97 21.77 4.06
C GLN A 13 14.29 23.10 4.76
N GLY A 14 14.99 24.00 4.05
CA GLY A 14 15.34 25.32 4.55
C GLY A 14 16.33 25.31 5.71
N LYS A 15 17.18 24.28 5.81
CA LYS A 15 18.29 24.19 6.79
C LYS A 15 19.17 25.43 6.76
N ILE A 16 19.43 25.97 5.56
CA ILE A 16 20.25 27.18 5.38
C ILE A 16 19.36 28.40 5.12
N GLY A 17 18.24 28.22 4.41
CA GLY A 17 17.41 29.33 3.91
C GLY A 17 16.39 29.92 4.88
N ASN A 18 15.87 29.15 5.86
CA ASN A 18 14.72 29.60 6.65
C ASN A 18 15.03 30.77 7.58
N ILE A 19 16.16 30.73 8.29
CA ILE A 19 16.55 31.81 9.21
C ILE A 19 16.80 33.10 8.42
N ASN A 20 17.44 32.99 7.25
CA ASN A 20 17.67 34.13 6.36
C ASN A 20 16.34 34.71 5.85
N GLY A 21 15.40 33.86 5.43
CA GLY A 21 14.07 34.30 5.01
C GLY A 21 13.26 34.96 6.13
N ILE A 22 13.34 34.44 7.36
CA ILE A 22 12.71 35.03 8.55
C ILE A 22 13.36 36.37 8.89
N ALA A 23 14.69 36.50 8.79
CA ALA A 23 15.39 37.76 9.02
C ALA A 23 15.02 38.85 8.00
N ILE A 24 14.86 38.49 6.72
CA ILE A 24 14.37 39.42 5.69
C ILE A 24 12.92 39.84 6.00
N LEU A 25 12.08 38.89 6.39
CA LEU A 25 10.68 39.18 6.74
C LEU A 25 10.58 40.09 7.96
N SER A 26 11.37 39.83 9.01
CA SER A 26 11.46 40.64 10.23
C SER A 26 11.80 42.10 9.90
N LYS A 27 12.79 42.34 9.03
CA LYS A 27 13.14 43.68 8.54
C LYS A 27 12.00 44.32 7.74
N ALA A 28 11.29 43.55 6.91
CA ALA A 28 10.23 44.08 6.05
C ALA A 28 8.95 44.46 6.83
N ILE A 29 8.72 43.88 8.02
CA ILE A 29 7.54 44.15 8.85
C ILE A 29 7.87 44.90 10.15
N GLU A 30 9.13 45.32 10.32
CA GLU A 30 9.63 46.06 11.48
C GLU A 30 9.31 45.38 12.83
N LYS A 31 9.49 44.05 12.91
CA LYS A 31 9.30 43.27 14.14
C LYS A 31 10.55 42.52 14.53
N GLU A 32 10.72 42.27 15.82
CA GLU A 32 11.82 41.45 16.31
C GLU A 32 11.70 40.02 15.76
N ILE A 33 12.84 39.38 15.50
CA ILE A 33 12.87 38.06 14.86
C ILE A 33 12.14 36.99 15.70
N THR A 34 12.14 37.17 17.03
CA THR A 34 11.44 36.32 18.00
C THR A 34 9.92 36.40 17.88
N GLU A 35 9.39 37.55 17.42
CA GLU A 35 7.95 37.75 17.20
C GLU A 35 7.46 37.18 15.88
N VAL A 36 8.35 37.09 14.87
CA VAL A 36 8.03 36.44 13.58
C VAL A 36 7.87 34.93 13.74
N GLY A 37 8.68 34.35 14.63
CA GLY A 37 8.66 32.92 14.94
C GLY A 37 9.24 32.04 13.83
N VAL A 38 9.34 30.74 14.14
CA VAL A 38 9.81 29.71 13.20
C VAL A 38 8.64 28.95 12.59
N THR A 39 8.87 28.31 11.45
CA THR A 39 7.87 27.41 10.86
C THR A 39 7.90 26.04 11.53
N THR A 40 6.79 25.31 11.52
CA THR A 40 6.69 23.96 12.10
C THR A 40 7.77 23.01 11.55
N TYR A 41 8.55 22.40 12.43
CA TYR A 41 9.45 21.29 12.10
C TYR A 41 8.65 19.99 11.96
N ARG A 42 8.95 19.20 10.92
CA ARG A 42 8.31 17.89 10.67
C ARG A 42 9.32 16.82 10.34
N ALA A 43 8.99 15.58 10.67
CA ALA A 43 9.73 14.41 10.20
C ALA A 43 9.47 14.15 8.69
N PRO A 44 10.40 13.49 7.99
CA PRO A 44 11.75 13.10 8.44
C PRO A 44 12.75 14.28 8.39
N TYR A 45 13.79 14.26 9.24
CA TYR A 45 14.81 15.33 9.32
C TYR A 45 15.59 15.53 8.00
N THR A 46 15.86 14.41 7.32
CA THR A 46 16.42 14.33 5.96
C THR A 46 15.58 13.35 5.15
N PRO A 47 15.56 13.47 3.81
CA PRO A 47 14.84 12.51 2.96
C PRO A 47 15.24 11.06 3.25
N VAL A 48 14.23 10.17 3.30
CA VAL A 48 14.39 8.72 3.47
C VAL A 48 13.78 8.04 2.24
N THR A 49 14.42 6.99 1.73
CA THR A 49 13.91 6.27 0.56
C THR A 49 12.63 5.50 0.91
N PHE A 50 11.70 5.41 -0.05
CA PHE A 50 10.44 4.68 0.17
C PHE A 50 10.69 3.19 0.42
N GLY A 51 11.69 2.59 -0.22
CA GLY A 51 12.07 1.19 0.03
C GLY A 51 12.58 0.95 1.46
N ALA A 52 13.30 1.90 2.06
CA ALA A 52 13.72 1.78 3.46
C ALA A 52 12.51 1.85 4.42
N MET A 53 11.50 2.66 4.11
CA MET A 53 10.26 2.72 4.89
C MET A 53 9.39 1.47 4.73
N ALA A 54 9.37 0.85 3.55
CA ALA A 54 8.64 -0.40 3.30
C ALA A 54 9.25 -1.61 4.01
N GLY A 55 10.54 -1.56 4.39
CA GLY A 55 11.19 -2.62 5.14
C GLY A 55 11.19 -3.97 4.39
N ARG A 56 10.60 -5.00 5.01
CA ARG A 56 10.45 -6.35 4.43
C ARG A 56 9.07 -6.62 3.84
N ASP A 57 8.17 -5.63 3.87
CA ASP A 57 6.82 -5.72 3.33
C ASP A 57 6.84 -5.54 1.80
N VAL A 58 7.64 -6.38 1.14
CA VAL A 58 7.91 -6.34 -0.29
C VAL A 58 7.55 -7.67 -0.94
N GLY A 59 6.76 -7.61 -2.01
CA GLY A 59 6.33 -8.77 -2.78
C GLY A 59 4.93 -9.28 -2.41
N PRO A 60 4.37 -10.19 -3.24
CA PRO A 60 2.94 -10.54 -3.26
C PRO A 60 2.44 -11.28 -2.00
N ILE A 61 3.32 -11.80 -1.15
CA ILE A 61 2.97 -12.58 0.05
C ILE A 61 3.41 -11.85 1.34
N MET A 62 4.23 -10.80 1.24
CA MET A 62 4.83 -10.16 2.42
C MET A 62 4.14 -8.84 2.81
N ALA A 63 3.41 -8.20 1.89
CA ALA A 63 2.63 -7.01 2.21
C ALA A 63 1.32 -7.34 2.95
N ASP A 64 0.73 -8.52 2.70
CA ASP A 64 -0.49 -9.00 3.35
C ASP A 64 -0.43 -10.53 3.45
N PRO A 65 -0.67 -11.16 4.62
CA PRO A 65 -0.58 -12.60 4.76
C PRO A 65 -1.55 -13.37 3.87
N LEU A 66 -1.06 -14.45 3.27
CA LEU A 66 -1.86 -15.42 2.52
C LEU A 66 -2.31 -16.56 3.44
N ARG A 67 -3.57 -16.54 3.86
CA ARG A 67 -4.18 -17.56 4.72
C ARG A 67 -4.66 -18.74 3.89
N LYS A 68 -4.26 -19.94 4.31
CA LYS A 68 -4.57 -21.23 3.66
C LYS A 68 -5.33 -22.13 4.63
N THR A 69 -6.30 -22.90 4.13
CA THR A 69 -6.99 -23.92 4.93
C THR A 69 -6.11 -25.17 5.08
N PRO A 70 -6.38 -26.08 6.03
CA PRO A 70 -5.69 -27.37 6.09
C PRO A 70 -5.83 -28.21 4.81
N MET A 71 -6.85 -27.93 3.99
CA MET A 71 -7.15 -28.61 2.73
C MET A 71 -6.50 -27.95 1.51
N ASP A 72 -5.78 -26.83 1.67
CA ASP A 72 -5.15 -26.10 0.56
C ASP A 72 -4.26 -26.98 -0.31
N ALA A 73 -3.48 -27.87 0.29
CA ALA A 73 -2.64 -28.81 -0.44
C ALA A 73 -3.45 -29.80 -1.28
N TRP A 74 -4.66 -30.16 -0.86
CA TRP A 74 -5.57 -30.99 -1.66
C TRP A 74 -6.13 -30.17 -2.83
N HIS A 75 -6.56 -28.93 -2.58
CA HIS A 75 -7.07 -28.03 -3.62
C HIS A 75 -6.03 -27.79 -4.73
N GLU A 76 -4.77 -27.58 -4.37
CA GLU A 76 -3.67 -27.41 -5.34
C GLU A 76 -3.46 -28.66 -6.19
N ARG A 77 -3.46 -29.85 -5.57
CA ARG A 77 -3.33 -31.13 -6.31
C ARG A 77 -4.54 -31.45 -7.19
N ALA A 78 -5.73 -31.02 -6.77
CA ALA A 78 -6.97 -31.19 -7.53
C ALA A 78 -7.11 -30.19 -8.69
N GLY A 79 -6.13 -29.29 -8.88
CA GLY A 79 -6.13 -28.31 -9.97
C GLY A 79 -7.05 -27.12 -9.73
N ALA A 80 -7.38 -26.79 -8.48
CA ALA A 80 -8.23 -25.64 -8.17
C ALA A 80 -7.64 -24.33 -8.72
N THR A 81 -8.49 -23.51 -9.33
CA THR A 81 -8.19 -22.09 -9.51
C THR A 81 -8.53 -21.36 -8.21
N PHE A 82 -7.71 -20.41 -7.78
CA PHE A 82 -7.89 -19.72 -6.51
C PHE A 82 -8.33 -18.27 -6.69
N GLU A 83 -9.15 -17.79 -5.76
CA GLU A 83 -9.44 -16.38 -5.56
C GLU A 83 -8.92 -15.89 -4.20
N LEU A 84 -8.59 -14.60 -4.12
CA LEU A 84 -8.27 -13.93 -2.86
C LEU A 84 -9.54 -13.32 -2.29
N VAL A 85 -10.05 -13.92 -1.21
CA VAL A 85 -11.17 -13.40 -0.43
C VAL A 85 -10.60 -12.76 0.83
N SER A 86 -10.34 -11.45 0.75
CA SER A 86 -9.46 -10.77 1.70
C SER A 86 -8.09 -11.49 1.74
N GLN A 87 -7.62 -11.89 2.92
CA GLN A 87 -6.37 -12.61 3.11
C GLN A 87 -6.47 -14.11 2.80
N TRP A 88 -7.67 -14.65 2.54
CA TRP A 88 -7.84 -16.08 2.32
C TRP A 88 -7.68 -16.47 0.85
N ARG A 89 -6.82 -17.45 0.62
CA ARG A 89 -6.74 -18.19 -0.64
C ARG A 89 -7.84 -19.25 -0.64
N ARG A 90 -8.92 -19.02 -1.39
CA ARG A 90 -10.06 -19.96 -1.49
C ARG A 90 -10.13 -20.56 -2.90
N PRO A 91 -10.47 -21.86 -3.02
CA PRO A 91 -10.82 -22.43 -4.32
C PRO A 91 -12.00 -21.68 -4.92
N PHE A 92 -11.82 -21.18 -6.14
CA PHE A 92 -12.87 -20.53 -6.91
C PHE A 92 -13.65 -21.59 -7.72
N TYR A 93 -12.95 -22.47 -8.43
CA TYR A 93 -13.52 -23.57 -9.21
C TYR A 93 -12.44 -24.61 -9.54
N TYR A 94 -12.83 -25.81 -9.93
CA TYR A 94 -11.95 -26.94 -10.26
C TYR A 94 -12.12 -27.33 -11.74
N PRO A 95 -11.31 -26.75 -12.65
CA PRO A 95 -11.39 -27.04 -14.08
C PRO A 95 -10.89 -28.46 -14.41
N LYS A 96 -11.55 -29.10 -15.37
CA LYS A 96 -11.02 -30.29 -16.07
C LYS A 96 -10.23 -29.88 -17.31
N PRO A 97 -9.45 -30.78 -17.91
CA PRO A 97 -8.76 -30.49 -19.17
C PRO A 97 -9.72 -29.97 -20.23
N ASN A 98 -9.35 -28.86 -20.88
CA ASN A 98 -10.12 -28.17 -21.92
C ASN A 98 -11.41 -27.47 -21.47
N GLU A 99 -11.61 -27.23 -20.17
CA GLU A 99 -12.70 -26.39 -19.69
C GLU A 99 -12.24 -24.93 -19.50
N ASP A 100 -13.07 -23.98 -19.91
CA ASP A 100 -12.94 -22.61 -19.47
C ASP A 100 -13.52 -22.42 -18.05
N LYS A 101 -13.40 -21.20 -17.50
CA LYS A 101 -13.93 -20.89 -16.16
C LYS A 101 -15.43 -21.19 -16.04
N TRP A 102 -16.23 -20.78 -17.02
CA TRP A 102 -17.68 -20.88 -16.95
C TRP A 102 -18.17 -22.29 -17.27
N ASP A 103 -17.47 -23.03 -18.13
CA ASP A 103 -17.72 -24.45 -18.36
C ASP A 103 -17.57 -25.25 -17.06
N ALA A 104 -16.47 -25.03 -16.34
CA ALA A 104 -16.21 -25.68 -15.06
C ALA A 104 -17.27 -25.33 -14.01
N VAL A 105 -17.59 -24.03 -13.86
CA VAL A 105 -18.61 -23.55 -12.92
C VAL A 105 -20.00 -24.09 -13.25
N ASN A 106 -20.40 -24.08 -14.52
CA ASN A 106 -21.69 -24.61 -14.96
C ASN A 106 -21.80 -26.11 -14.67
N ARG A 107 -20.75 -26.89 -14.98
CA ARG A 107 -20.68 -28.32 -14.64
C ARG A 107 -20.78 -28.56 -13.13
N GLU A 108 -20.07 -27.78 -12.32
CA GLU A 108 -20.14 -27.89 -10.85
C GLU A 108 -21.54 -27.59 -10.32
N ILE A 109 -22.19 -26.53 -10.82
CA ILE A 109 -23.57 -26.19 -10.45
C ILE A 109 -24.52 -27.33 -10.81
N GLU A 110 -24.43 -27.88 -12.02
CA GLU A 110 -25.27 -29.01 -12.45
C GLU A 110 -25.02 -30.25 -11.59
N ALA A 111 -23.75 -30.58 -11.29
CA ALA A 111 -23.40 -31.73 -10.46
C ALA A 111 -23.96 -31.62 -9.04
N VAL A 112 -23.88 -30.44 -8.40
CA VAL A 112 -24.43 -30.23 -7.06
C VAL A 112 -25.96 -30.29 -7.06
N ARG A 113 -26.62 -29.75 -8.10
CA ARG A 113 -28.09 -29.76 -8.19
C ARG A 113 -28.67 -31.13 -8.48
N ASN A 114 -27.98 -31.93 -9.29
CA ASN A 114 -28.47 -33.23 -9.74
C ASN A 114 -27.96 -34.39 -8.87
N THR A 115 -26.92 -34.18 -8.05
CA THR A 115 -26.33 -35.25 -7.22
C THR A 115 -25.79 -34.71 -5.90
N VAL A 116 -24.48 -34.43 -5.80
CA VAL A 116 -23.80 -34.03 -4.56
C VAL A 116 -22.56 -33.21 -4.88
N GLY A 117 -22.23 -32.25 -4.01
CA GLY A 117 -20.99 -31.49 -4.06
C GLY A 117 -20.43 -31.22 -2.66
N ILE A 118 -19.13 -30.92 -2.59
CA ILE A 118 -18.42 -30.53 -1.37
C ILE A 118 -17.77 -29.17 -1.65
N LEU A 119 -17.84 -28.26 -0.67
CA LEU A 119 -17.25 -26.92 -0.71
C LEU A 119 -16.06 -26.82 0.25
#